data_AF-A0A942JEY4-F1
#
_entry.id   AF-A0A942JEY4-F1
#
_cell.length_a   1.000
_cell.length_b   1.000
_cell.length_c   1.000
_cell.angle_alpha   90.00
_cell.angle_beta   90.00
_cell.angle_gamma   90.00
#
_symmetry.space_group_name_H-M   'P 1'
#
loop_
_entity.id
_entity.type
_entity.pdbx_description
1 polymer ?
#
loop_
_entity_poly.entity_id
_entity_poly.type
_entity_poly.pdbx_seq_one_letter_code
_entity_poly.pdbx_strand_id
1 'polypeptide(L)' 'MITFDFNQLLFDKRKSVSDISKLLRTPFKSISVMIERGTIKPSFLALLETHFGDCSKYVKKQKAA' A
#
# COMPACT_ATOMS: atom_id res chain seq x y z
N MET A 1 -6.09 6.74 9.73
CA MET A 1 -5.70 5.49 9.03
C MET A 1 -6.48 5.46 7.73
N ILE A 2 -5.87 5.02 6.63
CA ILE A 2 -6.48 4.99 5.29
C ILE A 2 -6.66 3.53 4.90
N THR A 3 -7.86 3.13 4.48
CA THR A 3 -8.09 1.79 3.92
C THR A 3 -7.47 1.71 2.53
N PHE A 4 -6.62 0.72 2.30
CA PHE A 4 -5.79 0.63 1.10
C PHE A 4 -5.79 -0.79 0.54
N ASP A 5 -6.04 -0.92 -0.77
CA ASP A 5 -6.02 -2.20 -1.47
C ASP A 5 -4.61 -2.53 -1.97
N PHE A 6 -3.83 -3.16 -1.09
CA PHE A 6 -2.49 -3.61 -1.44
C PHE A 6 -2.48 -4.71 -2.52
N ASN A 7 -3.46 -5.60 -2.53
CA ASN A 7 -3.49 -6.69 -3.49
C ASN A 7 -3.65 -6.15 -4.91
N GLN A 8 -4.51 -5.14 -5.07
CA GLN A 8 -4.66 -4.46 -6.35
C GLN A 8 -3.40 -3.68 -6.76
N LEU A 9 -2.73 -2.99 -5.82
CA LEU A 9 -1.45 -2.33 -6.10
C LEU A 9 -0.38 -3.33 -6.56
N LEU A 10 -0.21 -4.43 -5.83
CA LEU A 10 0.78 -5.48 -6.13
C LEU A 10 0.53 -6.10 -7.51
N PHE A 11 -0.73 -6.36 -7.82
CA PHE A 11 -1.16 -6.90 -9.12
C PHE A 11 -0.87 -5.90 -10.25
N ASP A 12 -1.35 -4.66 -10.14
CA ASP A 12 -1.20 -3.63 -11.17
C ASP A 12 0.25 -3.31 -11.46
N LYS A 13 1.09 -3.25 -10.41
CA LYS A 13 2.51 -2.93 -10.55
C LYS A 13 3.38 -4.15 -10.84
N ARG A 14 2.79 -5.36 -10.88
CA ARG A 14 3.47 -6.65 -11.03
C ARG A 14 4.65 -6.78 -10.05
N LYS A 15 4.40 -6.47 -8.78
CA LYS A 15 5.39 -6.51 -7.70
C LYS A 15 4.97 -7.49 -6.63
N SER A 16 5.94 -8.20 -6.06
CA SER A 16 5.75 -8.96 -4.83
C SER A 16 5.93 -8.07 -3.60
N VAL A 17 5.50 -8.56 -2.44
CA VAL A 17 5.74 -7.91 -1.14
C VAL A 17 7.24 -7.71 -0.89
N SER A 18 8.07 -8.67 -1.32
CA SER A 18 9.53 -8.58 -1.23
C SER A 18 10.09 -7.43 -2.08
N ASP A 19 9.55 -7.22 -3.28
CA ASP A 19 9.96 -6.12 -4.15
C ASP A 19 9.61 -4.77 -3.55
N ILE A 20 8.38 -4.62 -3.02
CA ILE A 20 7.95 -3.39 -2.35
C ILE A 20 8.79 -3.12 -1.10
N SER A 21 9.07 -4.15 -0.29
CA SER A 21 9.92 -4.03 0.89
C SER A 21 11.29 -3.46 0.55
N LYS A 22 11.94 -3.97 -0.51
CA LYS A 22 13.24 -3.47 -0.98
C LYS A 22 13.14 -2.05 -1.54
N LEU A 23 12.13 -1.79 -2.38
CA LEU A 23 11.95 -0.49 -3.03
C LEU A 23 11.74 0.64 -2.01
N LEU A 24 10.86 0.41 -1.03
CA LEU A 24 10.49 1.39 0.00
C LEU A 24 11.43 1.35 1.21
N ARG A 25 12.48 0.51 1.18
CA ARG A 25 13.40 0.28 2.31
C ARG A 25 12.65 0.03 3.63
N THR A 26 11.53 -0.68 3.54
CA THR A 26 10.64 -0.96 4.68
C THR A 26 10.69 -2.46 4.97
N PRO A 27 10.82 -2.89 6.24
CA PRO A 27 10.91 -4.32 6.56
C PRO A 27 9.75 -5.12 5.98
N PHE A 28 10.05 -6.29 5.40
CA PHE A 28 9.04 -7.18 4.82
C PHE A 28 7.87 -7.43 5.77
N LYS A 29 8.19 -7.76 7.03
CA LYS A 29 7.19 -8.00 8.08
C LYS A 29 6.26 -6.81 8.29
N SER A 30 6.77 -5.58 8.20
CA SER A 30 5.95 -4.37 8.33
C SER A 30 4.98 -4.23 7.16
N ILE A 31 5.43 -4.49 5.92
CA ILE A 31 4.55 -4.47 4.74
C ILE A 31 3.49 -5.57 4.87
N SER A 32 3.86 -6.80 5.21
CA SER A 32 2.92 -7.91 5.39
C SER A 32 1.82 -7.58 6.39
N VAL A 33 2.17 -7.00 7.55
CA VAL A 33 1.19 -6.58 8.55
C VAL A 33 0.27 -5.48 8.03
N MET A 34 0.77 -4.54 7.21
CA MET A 34 -0.09 -3.52 6.59
C MET A 34 -1.06 -4.12 5.57
N ILE A 35 -0.61 -5.10 4.79
CA ILE A 35 -1.45 -5.84 3.83
C ILE A 35 -2.56 -6.58 4.56
N GLU A 36 -2.24 -7.34 5.60
CA GLU A 36 -3.21 -8.07 6.42
C GLU A 36 -4.23 -7.14 7.08
N ARG A 37 -3.79 -5.99 7.57
CA ARG A 37 -4.68 -4.98 8.17
C ARG A 37 -5.52 -4.24 7.14
N GLY A 38 -5.13 -4.24 5.86
CA GLY A 38 -5.77 -3.47 4.80
C GLY A 38 -5.78 -1.96 5.05
N THR A 39 -4.94 -1.45 5.95
CA THR A 39 -4.89 -0.04 6.34
C THR A 39 -3.46 0.47 6.48
N ILE A 40 -3.25 1.73 6.12
CA ILE A 40 -1.95 2.40 6.17
C ILE A 40 -2.02 3.76 6.86
N LYS A 41 -0.86 4.24 7.28
CA LYS A 41 -0.69 5.63 7.72
C LYS A 41 -0.65 6.56 6.49
N PRO A 42 -1.16 7.80 6.59
CA PRO A 42 -1.05 8.77 5.51
C PRO A 42 0.39 9.03 5.05
N SER A 43 1.37 9.04 5.97
CA SER A 43 2.79 9.16 5.61
C SER A 43 3.30 8.00 4.75
N PHE A 44 2.74 6.80 4.93
CA PHE A 44 3.08 5.65 4.11
C PHE A 44 2.42 5.71 2.73
N LEU A 45 1.21 6.27 2.63
CA LEU A 45 0.58 6.57 1.35
C LEU A 45 1.42 7.56 0.54
N ALA A 46 1.86 8.65 1.16
CA ALA A 46 2.73 9.62 0.51
C ALA A 46 4.02 8.96 -0.01
N LEU A 47 4.62 8.07 0.78
CA LEU A 47 5.79 7.28 0.35
C LEU A 47 5.46 6.35 -0.82
N LEU A 48 4.29 5.73 -0.88
CA LEU A 48 3.89 4.95 -2.05
C LEU A 48 3.76 5.84 -3.29
N GLU A 49 3.19 7.03 -3.14
CA GLU A 49 2.96 7.96 -4.23
C GLU A 49 4.26 8.52 -4.82
N THR A 50 5.32 8.68 -4.02
CA THR A 50 6.64 9.07 -4.55
C THR A 50 7.24 8.02 -5.49
N HIS A 51 6.92 6.74 -5.32
CA HIS A 51 7.48 5.64 -6.11
C HIS A 51 6.56 5.17 -7.23
N PHE A 52 5.24 5.27 -7.04
CA PHE A 52 4.24 4.66 -7.93
C PHE A 52 3.33 5.66 -8.62
N GLY A 53 3.45 6.95 -8.31
CA GLY A 53 2.52 8.00 -8.73
C GLY A 53 1.22 7.95 -7.93
N ASP A 54 0.19 8.63 -8.44
CA ASP A 54 -1.13 8.69 -7.79
C ASP A 54 -1.66 7.30 -7.42
N CYS A 55 -1.94 7.12 -6.13
CA CYS A 55 -2.43 5.88 -5.53
C CYS A 55 -3.90 5.97 -5.09
N SER A 56 -4.61 7.05 -5.44
CA SER A 56 -6.00 7.30 -5.08
C SER A 56 -6.95 6.14 -5.45
N LYS A 57 -6.71 5.48 -6.59
CA LYS A 57 -7.51 4.32 -7.03
C LYS A 57 -7.42 3.10 -6.12
N TYR A 58 -6.38 2.99 -5.30
CA TYR A 58 -6.19 1.91 -4.33
C TYR A 58 -6.77 2.27 -2.95
N VAL A 59 -7.17 3.52 -2.74
CA VAL A 59 -7.79 3.97 -1.48
C VAL A 59 -9.27 3.60 -1.51
N LYS A 60 -9.68 2.70 -0.62
CA LYS A 60 -11.08 2.33 -0.46
C LYS A 60 -11.79 3.41 0.35
N LYS A 61 -12.71 4.15 -0.29
CA LYS A 61 -13.66 4.99 0.45
C LYS A 61 -14.50 4.05 1.33
N GLN A 62 -14.50 4.27 2.64
CA GLN A 62 -15.51 3.64 3.49
C GLN A 62 -16.86 4.06 2.92
N LYS A 63 -17.62 3.11 2.37
CA LYS A 63 -19.05 3.35 2.13
C LYS A 63 -19.62 3.69 3.50
N ALA A 64 -20.10 4.92 3.67
CA ALA A 64 -21.00 5.24 4.76
C ALA A 64 -22.22 4.33 4.56
N ALA A 65 -22.34 3.34 5.44
CA ALA A 65 -23.53 2.52 5.57
C ALA A 65 -24.51 3.25 6.49
#